data_AF-A0AAU7KDH1-F1
#
_entry.id   AF-A0AAU7KDH1-F1
#
_cell.length_a   1.000
_cell.length_b   1.000
_cell.length_c   1.000
_cell.angle_alpha   90.00
_cell.angle_beta   90.00
_cell.angle_gamma   90.00
#
_symmetry.space_group_name_H-M   'P 1'
#
loop_
_entity.id
_entity.type
_entity.pdbx_description
1 polymer ?
#
loop_
_entity_poly.entity_id
_entity_poly.type
_entity_poly.pdbx_seq_one_letter_code
_entity_poly.pdbx_strand_id
1 'polypeptide(L)'
;MARKPMQKRRKTAQKASSDARWRSERYLAFVRSLPCCLCGGPANSAHHVIGIWQLSGMGLKAPDSFTMPVCDGPGSCHEAIHARPEALAYQAGWVVDTINRGLDHFTDEPVVGALADALEFIAAKEDAHG
;
A
#
# COMPACT_ATOMS: atom_id res chain seq x y z
N MET A 1 14.84 -38.07 -35.11
CA MET A 1 14.98 -37.14 -33.97
C MET A 1 13.84 -36.12 -34.03
N ALA A 2 12.79 -36.29 -33.22
CA ALA A 2 11.62 -35.40 -33.23
C ALA A 2 11.77 -34.31 -32.16
N ARG A 3 11.80 -33.04 -32.56
CA ARG A 3 11.82 -31.90 -31.64
C ARG A 3 10.38 -31.68 -31.14
N LYS A 4 10.15 -31.81 -29.82
CA LYS A 4 8.86 -31.53 -29.19
C LYS A 4 8.47 -30.06 -29.37
N PRO A 5 7.20 -29.72 -29.62
CA PRO A 5 6.77 -28.34 -29.73
C PRO A 5 6.85 -27.66 -28.36
N MET A 6 7.50 -26.49 -28.35
CA MET A 6 7.63 -25.60 -27.21
C MET A 6 6.24 -25.07 -26.86
N GLN A 7 5.67 -25.51 -25.74
CA GLN A 7 4.40 -25.00 -25.24
C GLN A 7 4.60 -23.53 -24.88
N LYS A 8 4.09 -22.62 -25.73
CA LYS A 8 4.03 -21.20 -25.41
C LYS A 8 3.19 -21.04 -24.15
N ARG A 9 3.82 -20.73 -23.02
CA ARG A 9 3.11 -20.29 -21.81
C ARG A 9 2.21 -19.14 -22.24
N ARG A 10 0.90 -19.37 -22.23
CA ARG A 10 -0.10 -18.31 -22.36
C ARG A 10 0.15 -17.37 -21.18
N LYS A 11 0.72 -16.19 -21.44
CA LYS A 11 0.60 -15.07 -20.52
C LYS A 11 -0.89 -14.77 -20.48
N THR A 12 -1.57 -15.17 -19.41
CA THR A 12 -2.89 -14.64 -19.11
C THR A 12 -2.72 -13.14 -18.98
N ALA A 13 -3.21 -12.43 -20.00
CA ALA A 13 -3.33 -11.00 -19.96
C ALA A 13 -4.38 -10.65 -18.91
N GLN A 14 -4.03 -9.73 -18.02
CA GLN A 14 -4.89 -8.61 -17.65
C GLN A 14 -3.99 -7.57 -16.98
N LYS A 15 -3.51 -6.61 -17.78
CA LYS A 15 -3.08 -5.33 -17.23
C LYS A 15 -4.36 -4.69 -16.71
N ALA A 16 -4.64 -4.89 -15.42
CA ALA A 16 -5.77 -4.27 -14.77
C ALA A 16 -5.56 -2.75 -14.88
N SER A 17 -6.58 -2.08 -15.41
CA SER A 17 -6.66 -0.62 -15.39
C SER A 17 -6.31 -0.13 -13.98
N SER A 18 -5.52 0.95 -13.90
CA SER A 18 -5.02 1.60 -12.68
C SER A 18 -6.12 2.20 -11.77
N ASP A 19 -7.34 1.67 -11.81
CA ASP A 19 -8.53 2.26 -11.20
C ASP A 19 -9.40 1.25 -10.41
N ALA A 20 -9.08 -0.06 -10.44
CA ALA A 20 -9.64 -0.97 -9.46
C ALA A 20 -8.90 -0.77 -8.14
N ARG A 21 -9.50 -0.01 -7.21
CA ARG A 21 -8.96 0.17 -5.86
C ARG A 21 -8.92 -1.17 -5.15
N TRP A 22 -7.75 -1.82 -5.21
CA TRP A 22 -7.54 -3.13 -4.63
C TRP A 22 -7.87 -3.14 -3.14
N ARG A 23 -8.58 -4.19 -2.70
CA ARG A 23 -9.02 -4.41 -1.32
C ARG A 23 -8.54 -5.77 -0.84
N SER A 24 -8.02 -5.83 0.38
CA SER A 24 -7.49 -7.05 0.98
C SER A 24 -7.51 -6.96 2.50
N GLU A 25 -8.53 -7.57 3.10
CA GLU A 25 -8.60 -7.67 4.56
C GLU A 25 -7.42 -8.43 5.15
N ARG A 26 -6.87 -9.40 4.40
CA ARG A 26 -5.65 -10.14 4.79
C ARG A 26 -4.45 -9.20 4.92
N TYR A 27 -4.28 -8.28 3.98
CA TYR A 27 -3.22 -7.27 4.05
C TYR A 27 -3.51 -6.25 5.16
N LEU A 28 -4.74 -5.77 5.29
CA LEU A 28 -5.10 -4.83 6.37
C LEU A 28 -4.89 -5.43 7.76
N ALA A 29 -5.17 -6.73 7.94
CA ALA A 29 -4.90 -7.44 9.19
C ALA A 29 -3.41 -7.51 9.51
N PHE A 30 -2.57 -7.73 8.49
CA PHE A 30 -1.12 -7.64 8.62
C PHE A 30 -0.68 -6.21 9.00
N VAL A 31 -1.19 -5.18 8.32
CA VAL A 31 -0.83 -3.78 8.64
C VAL A 31 -1.20 -3.44 10.09
N ARG A 32 -2.39 -3.83 10.55
CA ARG A 32 -2.82 -3.58 11.94
C ARG A 32 -1.97 -4.28 13.00
N SER A 33 -1.25 -5.35 12.66
CA SER A 33 -0.38 -6.08 13.59
C SER A 33 1.03 -5.49 13.70
N LEU A 34 1.41 -4.57 12.80
CA LEU A 34 2.69 -3.88 12.85
C LEU A 34 2.72 -2.81 13.97
N PRO A 35 3.92 -2.40 14.42
CA PRO A 35 4.07 -1.21 15.24
C PRO A 35 3.64 0.06 14.49
N CYS A 36 3.09 1.03 15.22
CA CYS A 36 2.75 2.34 14.70
C CYS A 36 4.00 3.03 14.12
N CYS A 37 3.91 3.51 12.88
CA CYS A 37 5.03 4.16 12.19
C CYS A 37 5.45 5.52 12.78
N LEU A 38 4.63 6.11 13.67
CA LEU A 38 4.94 7.37 14.36
C LEU A 38 5.52 7.13 15.77
N CYS A 39 4.83 6.36 16.61
CA CYS A 39 5.19 6.22 18.03
C CYS A 39 5.81 4.86 18.40
N GLY A 40 5.82 3.88 17.50
CA GLY A 40 6.32 2.52 17.75
C GLY A 40 5.45 1.64 18.64
N GLY A 41 4.34 2.15 19.20
CA GLY A 41 3.36 1.36 19.96
C GLY A 41 2.50 0.44 19.07
N PRO A 42 1.54 -0.31 19.64
CA PRO A 42 0.60 -1.11 18.85
C PRO A 42 -0.20 -0.24 17.88
N ALA A 43 -0.26 -0.61 16.60
CA ALA A 43 -1.06 0.13 15.63
C ALA A 43 -2.55 -0.12 15.80
N ASN A 44 -3.03 -1.36 15.68
CA ASN A 44 -4.47 -1.69 15.73
C ASN A 44 -5.32 -1.04 14.60
N SER A 45 -4.79 -0.07 13.84
CA SER A 45 -5.44 0.55 12.68
C SER A 45 -4.53 0.57 11.45
N ALA A 46 -5.12 0.31 10.29
CA ALA A 46 -4.51 0.48 8.98
C ALA A 46 -5.03 1.77 8.37
N HIS A 47 -4.20 2.81 8.39
CA HIS A 47 -4.57 4.14 7.90
C HIS A 47 -4.24 4.26 6.43
N HIS A 48 -5.25 4.56 5.62
CA HIS A 48 -5.10 4.83 4.19
C HIS A 48 -4.54 6.23 3.98
N VAL A 49 -3.60 6.37 3.04
CA VAL A 49 -3.04 7.69 2.71
C VAL A 49 -4.12 8.73 2.46
N ILE A 50 -3.85 9.95 2.91
CA ILE A 50 -4.72 11.12 2.72
C ILE A 50 -3.96 12.26 2.07
N GLY A 51 -4.64 13.03 1.21
CA GLY A 51 -4.14 14.32 0.72
C GLY A 51 -2.94 14.25 -0.25
N ILE A 52 -2.44 13.05 -0.58
CA ILE A 52 -1.34 12.86 -1.52
C ILE A 52 -1.75 12.02 -2.74
N TRP A 53 -1.12 12.29 -3.88
CA TRP A 53 -1.22 11.57 -5.15
C TRP A 53 -2.63 11.32 -5.71
N GLN A 54 -3.64 12.08 -5.25
CA GLN A 54 -5.04 11.95 -5.67
C GLN A 54 -5.64 10.54 -5.45
N LEU A 55 -5.06 9.76 -4.54
CA LEU A 55 -5.57 8.42 -4.19
C LEU A 55 -6.77 8.48 -3.24
N SER A 56 -6.90 9.58 -2.49
CA SER A 56 -7.96 9.87 -1.53
C SER A 56 -8.72 11.14 -1.90
N GLY A 57 -10.01 11.23 -1.55
CA GLY A 57 -10.82 12.43 -1.78
C GLY A 57 -12.22 12.30 -1.16
N MET A 58 -13.10 13.28 -1.41
CA MET A 58 -14.48 13.20 -0.90
C MET A 58 -15.18 11.93 -1.39
N GLY A 59 -15.62 11.09 -0.45
CA GLY A 59 -16.26 9.79 -0.74
C GLY A 59 -15.31 8.69 -1.22
N LEU A 60 -13.99 8.93 -1.22
CA LEU A 60 -13.01 8.08 -1.87
C LEU A 60 -11.88 7.68 -0.92
N LYS A 61 -11.82 6.38 -0.60
CA LYS A 61 -10.74 5.74 0.16
C LYS A 61 -9.64 5.19 -0.75
N ALA A 62 -8.37 5.48 -0.48
CA ALA A 62 -7.22 4.95 -1.24
C ALA A 62 -7.22 3.41 -1.30
N PRO A 63 -6.52 2.75 -2.26
CA PRO A 63 -6.39 1.30 -2.27
C PRO A 63 -5.73 0.78 -0.99
N ASP A 64 -5.99 -0.48 -0.62
CA ASP A 64 -5.47 -1.04 0.62
C ASP A 64 -3.95 -1.18 0.63
N SER A 65 -3.30 -1.26 -0.55
CA SER A 65 -1.84 -1.25 -0.69
C SER A 65 -1.19 0.07 -0.25
N PHE A 66 -1.97 1.16 -0.15
CA PHE A 66 -1.52 2.47 0.34
C PHE A 66 -1.97 2.71 1.79
N THR A 67 -1.78 1.70 2.63
CA THR A 67 -2.04 1.80 4.07
C THR A 67 -0.75 1.78 4.87
N MET A 68 -0.79 2.39 6.05
CA MET A 68 0.30 2.43 7.02
C MET A 68 -0.22 2.16 8.44
N PRO A 69 0.60 1.57 9.32
CA PRO A 69 0.20 1.21 10.67
C PRO A 69 0.22 2.42 11.60
N VAL A 70 -0.90 2.74 12.23
CA VAL A 70 -1.00 3.84 13.22
C VAL A 70 -1.82 3.43 14.42
N CYS A 71 -1.47 3.90 15.61
CA CYS A 71 -2.30 3.70 16.80
C CYS A 71 -3.66 4.39 16.63
N ASP A 72 -4.72 3.79 17.16
CA ASP A 72 -6.08 4.33 17.18
C ASP A 72 -6.50 4.86 18.56
N GLY A 73 -7.69 5.47 18.62
CA GLY A 73 -8.28 6.04 19.83
C GLY A 73 -7.96 7.53 20.06
N PRO A 74 -8.49 8.12 21.16
CA PRO A 74 -8.30 9.53 21.48
C PRO A 74 -6.83 9.89 21.75
N GLY A 75 -6.34 10.97 21.14
CA GLY A 75 -4.96 11.42 21.27
C GLY A 75 -3.94 10.54 20.53
N SER A 76 -4.42 9.69 19.62
CA SER A 76 -3.58 8.75 18.88
C SER A 76 -2.87 9.39 17.69
N CYS A 77 -1.91 8.65 17.14
CA CYS A 77 -1.23 8.99 15.90
C CYS A 77 -2.19 9.03 14.72
N HIS A 78 -3.27 8.24 14.73
CA HIS A 78 -4.30 8.29 13.70
C HIS A 78 -4.97 9.67 13.65
N GLU A 79 -5.45 10.18 14.79
CA GLU A 79 -6.05 11.53 14.87
C GLU A 79 -5.04 12.61 14.48
N ALA A 80 -3.79 12.47 14.96
CA ALA A 80 -2.74 13.43 14.68
C ALA A 80 -2.46 13.59 13.17
N ILE A 81 -2.46 12.50 12.40
CA ILE A 81 -2.24 12.57 10.93
C ILE A 81 -3.37 13.34 10.23
N HIS A 82 -4.63 13.17 10.64
CA HIS A 82 -5.74 13.94 10.08
C HIS A 82 -5.70 15.41 10.48
N ALA A 83 -5.18 15.73 11.66
CA ALA A 83 -5.16 17.08 12.20
C ALA A 83 -3.97 17.94 11.71
N ARG A 84 -2.90 17.31 11.21
CA ARG A 84 -1.61 17.96 10.96
C ARG A 84 -1.21 17.93 9.49
N PRO A 85 -1.23 19.07 8.78
CA PRO A 85 -0.80 19.14 7.39
C PRO A 85 0.65 18.67 7.17
N GLU A 86 1.53 18.85 8.15
CA GLU A 86 2.92 18.39 8.06
C GLU A 86 3.03 16.85 7.95
N ALA A 87 2.03 16.11 8.45
CA ALA A 87 2.01 14.65 8.35
C ALA A 87 1.94 14.17 6.90
N LEU A 88 1.41 15.00 5.97
CA LEU A 88 1.33 14.69 4.54
C LEU A 88 2.68 14.34 3.93
N ALA A 89 3.74 15.06 4.32
CA ALA A 89 5.08 14.87 3.76
C ALA A 89 5.71 13.52 4.14
N TYR A 90 5.30 12.93 5.27
CA TYR A 90 5.91 11.70 5.78
C TYR A 90 5.17 10.43 5.35
N GLN A 91 3.93 10.54 4.86
CA GLN A 91 3.12 9.36 4.53
C GLN A 91 3.76 8.49 3.44
N ALA A 92 4.44 9.10 2.47
CA ALA A 92 5.11 8.35 1.40
C ALA A 92 6.12 7.35 1.96
N GLY A 93 7.02 7.82 2.83
CA GLY A 93 8.02 6.96 3.47
C GLY A 93 7.41 5.88 4.36
N TRP A 94 6.36 6.21 5.14
CA TRP A 94 5.68 5.23 5.99
C TRP A 94 4.97 4.13 5.19
N VAL A 95 4.36 4.48 4.05
CA VAL A 95 3.74 3.51 3.15
C VAL A 95 4.78 2.63 2.48
N VAL A 96 5.89 3.20 1.99
CA VAL A 96 6.99 2.40 1.42
C VAL A 96 7.54 1.40 2.43
N ASP A 97 7.79 1.81 3.68
CA ASP A 97 8.21 0.89 4.74
C ASP A 97 7.18 -0.22 4.99
N THR A 98 5.89 0.13 5.03
CA THR A 98 4.80 -0.84 5.23
C THR A 98 4.71 -1.83 4.07
N ILE A 99 4.86 -1.35 2.83
CA ILE A 99 4.84 -2.19 1.63
C ILE A 99 6.03 -3.16 1.65
N ASN A 100 7.24 -2.69 1.97
CA ASN A 100 8.42 -3.54 2.03
C ASN A 100 8.26 -4.67 3.07
N ARG A 101 7.75 -4.35 4.27
CA ARG A 101 7.42 -5.37 5.28
C ARG A 101 6.37 -6.36 4.77
N GLY A 102 5.40 -5.88 3.99
CA GLY A 102 4.40 -6.72 3.33
C GLY A 102 5.02 -7.68 2.31
N LEU A 103 5.96 -7.20 1.50
CA LEU A 103 6.69 -8.02 0.52
C LEU A 103 7.61 -9.05 1.20
N ASP A 104 8.14 -8.76 2.38
CA ASP A 104 8.87 -9.74 3.19
C ASP A 104 7.95 -10.81 3.79
N HIS A 105 6.69 -10.47 4.08
CA HIS A 105 5.73 -11.37 4.73
C HIS A 105 4.93 -12.23 3.75
N PHE A 106 4.52 -11.68 2.61
CA PHE A 106 3.67 -12.34 1.63
C PHE A 106 4.48 -12.78 0.41
N THR A 107 4.20 -13.97 -0.09
CA THR A 107 4.86 -14.51 -1.30
C THR A 107 3.87 -14.85 -2.42
N ASP A 108 2.58 -14.70 -2.17
CA ASP A 108 1.48 -15.12 -3.04
C ASP A 108 0.68 -13.95 -3.60
N GLU A 109 0.12 -14.19 -4.79
CA GLU A 109 -0.82 -13.28 -5.42
C GLU A 109 -2.22 -13.38 -4.77
N PRO A 110 -3.01 -12.28 -4.78
CA PRO A 110 -2.74 -11.01 -5.44
C PRO A 110 -1.98 -10.00 -4.58
N VAL A 111 -1.50 -10.38 -3.38
CA VAL A 111 -0.91 -9.40 -2.45
C VAL A 111 0.43 -8.89 -2.99
N VAL A 112 1.33 -9.77 -3.39
CA VAL A 112 2.65 -9.36 -3.91
C VAL A 112 2.53 -8.43 -5.12
N GLY A 113 1.68 -8.76 -6.09
CA GLY A 113 1.45 -7.91 -7.26
C GLY A 113 0.91 -6.53 -6.88
N ALA A 114 -0.10 -6.46 -6.00
CA ALA A 114 -0.67 -5.19 -5.57
C ALA A 114 0.33 -4.30 -4.81
N LEU A 115 1.24 -4.90 -4.05
CA LEU A 115 2.31 -4.20 -3.34
C LEU A 115 3.41 -3.71 -4.28
N ALA A 116 3.82 -4.54 -5.24
CA ALA A 116 4.78 -4.14 -6.26
C ALA A 116 4.25 -2.98 -7.13
N ASP A 117 3.00 -3.08 -7.61
CA ASP A 117 2.34 -2.02 -8.38
C ASP A 117 2.28 -0.70 -7.59
N ALA A 118 2.06 -0.78 -6.26
CA ALA A 118 2.05 0.40 -5.40
C ALA A 118 3.45 1.04 -5.27
N LEU A 119 4.53 0.26 -5.15
CA LEU A 119 5.89 0.81 -5.15
C LEU A 119 6.24 1.49 -6.48
N GLU A 120 5.90 0.87 -7.61
CA GLU A 120 6.11 1.48 -8.93
C GLU A 120 5.36 2.81 -9.06
N PHE A 121 4.12 2.87 -8.57
CA PHE A 121 3.35 4.11 -8.53
C PHE A 121 4.03 5.17 -7.67
N ILE A 122 4.49 4.83 -6.46
CA ILE A 122 5.13 5.78 -5.54
C ILE A 122 6.40 6.34 -6.17
N ALA A 123 7.28 5.46 -6.70
CA ALA A 123 8.51 5.87 -7.36
C ALA A 123 8.24 6.84 -8.52
N ALA A 124 7.25 6.53 -9.37
CA ALA A 124 6.87 7.40 -10.48
C ALA A 124 6.33 8.77 -10.02
N LYS A 125 5.72 8.86 -8.83
CA LYS A 125 5.26 10.12 -8.26
C LYS A 125 6.39 10.93 -7.64
N GLU A 126 7.35 10.29 -6.98
CA GLU A 126 8.50 10.98 -6.40
C GLU A 126 9.44 11.52 -7.48
N ASP A 127 9.69 10.76 -8.55
CA ASP A 127 10.50 11.21 -9.70
C ASP A 127 9.89 12.41 -10.45
N ALA A 128 8.55 12.52 -10.49
CA ALA A 128 7.85 13.61 -11.16
C ALA A 128 7.89 14.95 -10.38
N HIS A 129 8.39 14.93 -9.15
CA HIS A 129 8.48 16.10 -8.26
C HIS A 129 9.93 16.43 -7.84
N GLY A 130 10.92 15.71 -8.38
CA GLY A 130 12.36 15.95 -8.24
C GLY A 130 12.94 16.88 -9.31
#